data_AF-A0A7Y2GTW6-F1
#
_entry.id   AF-A0A7Y2GTW6-F1
#
_cell.length_a   1.000
_cell.length_b   1.000
_cell.length_c   1.000
_cell.angle_alpha   90.00
_cell.angle_beta   90.00
_cell.angle_gamma   90.00
#
_symmetry.space_group_name_H-M   'P 1'
#
loop_
_entity.id
_entity.type
_entity.pdbx_description
1 polymer ?
#
loop_
_entity_poly.entity_id
_entity_poly.type
_entity_poly.pdbx_seq_one_letter_code
_entity_poly.pdbx_strand_id
1 'polypeptide(L)'
;MQNEIIQKVAVLMTEQTENYVELKDMTEQLSQALIAGEPVKIETLTRSGESKLLRMRSRLVEIASSLTSFAESRAAQETKTPLEESVREQFEDAAEQLLELAREFQILAKKASDLALAGSSFATACIQTCGLPPTTYSAPVLRDPEGVKKWA
;
A
#
# COMPACT_ATOMS: atom_id res chain seq x y z
N MET A 1 2.93 -22.00 -26.78
CA MET A 1 1.88 -21.01 -26.44
C MET A 1 1.28 -21.16 -25.04
N GLN A 2 0.65 -22.27 -24.66
CA GLN A 2 0.08 -22.41 -23.29
C GLN A 2 1.15 -22.44 -22.18
N ASN A 3 2.21 -23.21 -22.38
CA ASN A 3 3.37 -23.22 -21.47
C ASN A 3 4.02 -21.84 -21.36
N GLU A 4 4.15 -21.11 -22.46
CA GLU A 4 4.70 -19.74 -22.48
C GLU A 4 3.84 -18.76 -21.66
N ILE A 5 2.51 -18.84 -21.73
CA ILE A 5 1.62 -17.97 -20.94
C ILE A 5 1.80 -18.25 -19.45
N ILE A 6 1.80 -19.52 -19.04
CA ILE A 6 1.96 -19.88 -17.62
C ILE A 6 3.36 -19.54 -17.12
N GLN A 7 4.39 -19.76 -17.93
CA GLN A 7 5.76 -19.37 -17.59
C GLN A 7 5.87 -17.84 -17.43
N LYS A 8 5.26 -17.06 -18.33
CA LYS A 8 5.19 -15.59 -18.17
C LYS A 8 4.48 -15.21 -16.87
N VAL A 9 3.37 -15.88 -16.54
CA VAL A 9 2.66 -15.61 -15.29
C VAL A 9 3.53 -15.92 -14.07
N ALA A 10 4.28 -17.02 -14.07
CA ALA A 10 5.20 -17.36 -12.98
C ALA A 10 6.29 -16.29 -12.79
N VAL A 11 6.85 -15.76 -13.88
CA VAL A 11 7.80 -14.64 -13.83
C VAL A 11 7.14 -13.39 -13.24
N LEU A 12 5.94 -13.02 -13.70
CA LEU A 12 5.21 -11.87 -13.17
C LEU A 12 4.87 -12.03 -11.68
N MET A 13 4.56 -13.25 -11.22
CA MET A 13 4.32 -13.56 -9.81
C MET A 13 5.61 -13.42 -8.98
N THR A 14 6.75 -13.83 -9.52
CA THR A 14 8.06 -13.66 -8.87
C THR A 14 8.41 -12.18 -8.73
N GLU A 15 8.27 -11.39 -9.79
CA GLU A 15 8.45 -9.93 -9.74
C GLU A 15 7.47 -9.27 -8.75
N GLN A 16 6.23 -9.74 -8.70
CA GLN A 16 5.24 -9.25 -7.73
C GLN A 16 5.65 -9.58 -6.29
N THR A 17 6.28 -10.73 -6.08
CA THR A 17 6.80 -11.19 -4.78
C THR A 17 7.92 -10.28 -4.29
N GLU A 18 8.87 -9.91 -5.15
CA GLU A 18 9.92 -8.93 -4.85
C GLU A 18 9.32 -7.56 -4.47
N ASN A 19 8.28 -7.13 -5.17
CA ASN A 19 7.56 -5.89 -4.84
C ASN A 19 6.91 -5.95 -3.45
N TYR A 20 6.39 -7.11 -3.01
CA TYR A 20 5.87 -7.28 -1.65
C TYR A 20 6.99 -7.19 -0.60
N VAL A 21 8.18 -7.73 -0.86
CA VAL A 21 9.34 -7.61 0.04
C VAL A 21 9.73 -6.14 0.23
N GLU A 22 9.84 -5.39 -0.85
CA GLU A 22 10.17 -3.96 -0.76
C GLU A 22 9.05 -3.13 -0.12
N LEU A 23 7.77 -3.52 -0.32
CA LEU A 23 6.65 -2.85 0.34
C LEU A 23 6.61 -3.14 1.85
N LYS A 24 6.99 -4.36 2.25
CA LYS A 24 7.16 -4.77 3.65
C LYS A 24 8.21 -3.90 4.34
N ASP A 25 9.40 -3.78 3.75
CA ASP A 25 10.49 -2.93 4.28
C ASP A 25 10.04 -1.46 4.45
N MET A 26 9.41 -0.87 3.44
CA MET A 26 8.87 0.50 3.57
C MET A 26 7.82 0.64 4.67
N THR A 27 7.01 -0.40 4.91
CA THR A 27 5.97 -0.38 5.96
C THR A 27 6.58 -0.56 7.35
N GLU A 28 7.66 -1.32 7.49
CA GLU A 28 8.45 -1.39 8.72
C GLU A 28 9.10 -0.04 9.02
N GLN A 29 9.71 0.60 8.02
CA GLN A 29 10.27 1.95 8.15
C GLN A 29 9.18 2.98 8.51
N LEU A 30 7.99 2.88 7.92
CA LEU A 30 6.86 3.75 8.25
C LEU A 30 6.42 3.56 9.70
N SER A 31 6.38 2.32 10.18
CA SER A 31 6.06 2.02 11.58
C SER A 31 7.08 2.64 12.54
N GLN A 32 8.37 2.58 12.20
CA GLN A 32 9.44 3.23 12.98
C GLN A 32 9.31 4.76 12.97
N ALA A 33 9.02 5.37 11.81
CA ALA A 33 8.82 6.80 11.68
C ALA A 33 7.59 7.30 12.47
N LEU A 34 6.51 6.49 12.52
CA LEU A 34 5.33 6.76 13.34
C LEU A 34 5.65 6.72 14.84
N ILE A 35 6.43 5.74 15.30
CA ILE A 35 6.88 5.66 16.71
C ILE A 35 7.76 6.86 17.07
N ALA A 36 8.68 7.24 16.17
CA ALA A 36 9.59 8.36 16.38
C ALA A 36 8.94 9.75 16.22
N GLY A 37 7.72 9.81 15.66
CA GLY A 37 7.01 11.06 15.41
C GLY A 37 7.70 11.93 14.34
N GLU A 38 8.18 11.32 13.25
CA GLU A 38 8.93 12.00 12.18
C GLU A 38 8.03 12.36 10.98
N PRO A 39 7.34 13.52 10.97
CA PRO A 39 6.29 13.83 9.99
C PRO A 39 6.77 13.82 8.54
N VAL A 40 7.97 14.35 8.27
CA VAL A 40 8.55 14.40 6.91
C VAL A 40 8.84 12.99 6.37
N LYS A 41 9.32 12.08 7.23
CA LYS A 41 9.57 10.69 6.82
C LYS A 41 8.24 9.95 6.62
N ILE A 42 7.25 10.19 7.48
CA ILE A 42 5.89 9.62 7.33
C ILE A 42 5.30 10.02 5.98
N GLU A 43 5.33 11.30 5.62
CA GLU A 43 4.80 11.79 4.33
C GLU A 43 5.53 11.15 3.14
N THR A 44 6.87 11.12 3.20
CA THR A 44 7.72 10.57 2.13
C THR A 44 7.44 9.07 1.92
N LEU A 45 7.44 8.29 3.00
CA LEU A 45 7.18 6.85 2.97
C LEU A 45 5.75 6.54 2.51
N THR A 46 4.77 7.35 2.92
CA THR A 46 3.37 7.19 2.50
C THR A 46 3.23 7.39 0.99
N ARG A 47 3.76 8.48 0.44
CA ARG A 47 3.69 8.76 -1.01
C ARG A 47 4.44 7.71 -1.83
N SER A 48 5.60 7.26 -1.35
CA SER A 48 6.37 6.17 -2.00
C SER A 48 5.56 4.86 -2.00
N GLY A 49 4.97 4.52 -0.85
CA GLY A 49 4.12 3.34 -0.68
C GLY A 49 2.90 3.35 -1.58
N GLU A 50 2.18 4.48 -1.67
CA GLU A 50 1.04 4.66 -2.57
C GLU A 50 1.42 4.43 -4.04
N SER A 51 2.53 5.04 -4.47
CA SER A 51 3.03 4.89 -5.84
C SER A 51 3.36 3.43 -6.16
N LYS A 52 3.92 2.71 -5.19
CA LYS A 52 4.22 1.28 -5.33
C LYS A 52 2.97 0.42 -5.38
N LEU A 53 2.01 0.67 -4.49
CA LEU A 53 0.73 -0.05 -4.47
C LEU A 53 -0.02 0.09 -5.81
N LEU A 54 0.04 1.26 -6.44
CA LEU A 54 -0.55 1.46 -7.78
C LEU A 54 0.13 0.58 -8.85
N ARG A 55 1.46 0.51 -8.83
CA ARG A 55 2.22 -0.36 -9.75
C ARG A 55 1.90 -1.84 -9.50
N MET A 56 1.90 -2.26 -8.25
CA MET A 56 1.54 -3.62 -7.84
C MET A 56 0.11 -3.98 -8.25
N ARG A 57 -0.84 -3.06 -8.14
CA ARG A 57 -2.22 -3.27 -8.59
C ARG A 57 -2.29 -3.47 -10.09
N SER A 58 -1.57 -2.66 -10.88
CA SER A 58 -1.47 -2.85 -12.33
C SER A 58 -0.91 -4.23 -12.68
N ARG A 59 0.11 -4.68 -11.94
CA ARG A 59 0.73 -5.99 -12.15
C ARG A 59 -0.22 -7.15 -11.85
N LEU A 60 -0.98 -7.07 -10.76
CA LEU A 60 -2.01 -8.07 -10.43
C LEU A 60 -3.08 -8.17 -11.53
N VAL A 61 -3.45 -7.04 -12.14
CA VAL A 61 -4.36 -7.03 -13.29
C VAL A 61 -3.72 -7.71 -14.50
N GLU A 62 -2.43 -7.49 -14.77
CA GLU A 62 -1.70 -8.17 -15.85
C GLU A 62 -1.64 -9.70 -15.65
N ILE A 63 -1.36 -10.14 -14.42
CA ILE A 63 -1.38 -11.55 -14.03
C ILE A 63 -2.78 -12.15 -14.24
N ALA A 64 -3.81 -11.49 -13.72
CA ALA A 64 -5.20 -11.96 -13.85
C ALA A 64 -5.63 -12.03 -15.32
N SER A 65 -5.30 -11.02 -16.12
CA SER A 65 -5.59 -11.02 -17.56
C SER A 65 -4.90 -12.19 -18.28
N SER A 66 -3.64 -12.46 -17.96
CA SER A 66 -2.87 -13.55 -18.58
C SER A 66 -3.45 -14.92 -18.20
N LEU A 67 -3.88 -15.09 -16.95
CA LEU A 67 -4.57 -16.31 -16.48
C LEU A 67 -5.93 -16.50 -17.15
N THR A 68 -6.69 -15.43 -17.36
CA THR A 68 -7.96 -15.48 -18.10
C THR A 68 -7.71 -15.92 -19.54
N SER A 69 -6.74 -15.31 -20.24
CA SER A 69 -6.39 -15.71 -21.61
C SER A 69 -5.91 -17.16 -21.69
N PHE A 70 -5.18 -17.64 -20.68
CA PHE A 70 -4.82 -19.05 -20.58
C PHE A 70 -6.07 -19.94 -20.44
N ALA A 71 -7.00 -19.60 -19.55
CA ALA A 71 -8.22 -20.35 -19.33
C ALA A 71 -9.11 -20.40 -20.58
N GLU A 72 -9.25 -19.27 -21.29
CA GLU A 72 -9.96 -19.17 -22.56
C GLU A 72 -9.31 -20.03 -23.65
N SER A 73 -7.98 -19.94 -23.79
CA SER A 73 -7.22 -20.76 -24.73
C SER A 73 -7.38 -22.25 -24.45
N ARG A 74 -7.41 -22.64 -23.17
CA ARG A 74 -7.60 -24.04 -22.76
C ARG A 74 -9.03 -24.53 -22.93
N ALA A 75 -10.02 -23.64 -22.80
CA ALA A 75 -11.42 -23.94 -23.04
C ALA A 75 -11.72 -24.13 -24.54
N ALA A 76 -11.03 -23.40 -25.41
CA ALA A 76 -11.19 -23.47 -26.86
C ALA A 76 -10.54 -24.72 -27.51
N GLN A 77 -9.73 -25.49 -26.77
CA GLN A 77 -9.10 -26.70 -27.27
C GLN A 77 -10.03 -27.91 -27.20
N GLU A 78 -10.21 -28.61 -28.32
CA GLU A 78 -10.97 -29.87 -28.39
C GLU A 78 -10.29 -31.00 -27.60
N THR A 79 -8.96 -31.02 -27.58
CA THR A 79 -8.15 -31.99 -26.83
C THR A 79 -7.28 -31.27 -25.81
N LYS A 80 -7.52 -31.53 -24.53
CA LYS A 80 -6.78 -30.88 -23.43
C LYS A 80 -5.44 -31.58 -23.24
N THR A 81 -4.36 -30.92 -23.62
CA THR A 81 -3.01 -31.35 -23.29
C THR A 81 -2.63 -30.92 -21.88
N PRO A 82 -1.95 -31.77 -21.08
CA PRO A 82 -1.37 -31.35 -19.81
C PRO A 82 -0.25 -30.33 -20.04
N LEU A 83 -0.04 -29.47 -19.05
CA LEU A 83 1.14 -28.59 -19.00
C LEU A 83 2.39 -29.43 -18.80
N GLU A 84 3.53 -28.92 -19.25
CA GLU A 84 4.82 -29.49 -18.88
C GLU A 84 5.00 -29.42 -17.36
N GLU A 85 5.57 -30.49 -16.78
CA GLU A 85 5.75 -30.62 -15.33
C GLU A 85 6.56 -29.48 -14.74
N SER A 86 7.69 -29.14 -15.37
CA SER A 86 8.55 -28.04 -14.96
C SER A 86 7.83 -26.68 -14.94
N VAL A 87 6.93 -26.43 -15.90
CA VAL A 87 6.18 -25.17 -16.00
C VAL A 87 5.09 -25.10 -14.94
N ARG A 88 4.46 -26.24 -14.64
CA ARG A 88 3.48 -26.36 -13.56
C ARG A 88 4.14 -26.12 -12.20
N GLU A 89 5.26 -26.77 -11.92
CA GLU A 89 6.00 -26.61 -10.67
C GLU A 89 6.44 -25.15 -10.47
N GLN A 90 7.03 -24.52 -11.49
CA GLN A 90 7.43 -23.10 -11.43
C GLN A 90 6.26 -22.17 -11.11
N PHE A 91 5.08 -22.43 -11.68
CA PHE A 91 3.89 -21.65 -11.40
C PHE A 91 3.38 -21.87 -9.97
N GLU A 92 3.35 -23.12 -9.50
CA GLU A 92 2.92 -23.48 -8.15
C GLU A 92 3.83 -22.83 -7.10
N ASP A 93 5.16 -22.94 -7.27
CA ASP A 93 6.15 -22.33 -6.39
C ASP A 93 6.01 -20.80 -6.34
N ALA A 94 5.89 -20.15 -7.51
CA ALA A 94 5.74 -18.69 -7.58
C ALA A 94 4.41 -18.22 -6.95
N ALA A 95 3.34 -18.99 -7.11
CA ALA A 95 2.05 -18.70 -6.51
C ALA A 95 2.06 -18.86 -4.99
N GLU A 96 2.70 -19.90 -4.47
CA GLU A 96 2.83 -20.14 -3.03
C GLU A 96 3.64 -19.02 -2.36
N GLN A 97 4.81 -18.68 -2.91
CA GLN A 97 5.66 -17.60 -2.39
C GLN A 97 4.92 -16.26 -2.39
N LEU A 98 4.21 -15.94 -3.48
CA LEU A 98 3.42 -14.71 -3.58
C LEU A 98 2.32 -14.65 -2.52
N LEU A 99 1.60 -15.76 -2.30
CA LEU A 99 0.52 -15.84 -1.31
C LEU A 99 1.05 -15.73 0.13
N GLU A 100 2.17 -16.38 0.43
CA GLU A 100 2.82 -16.30 1.73
C GLU A 100 3.22 -14.85 2.04
N LEU A 101 3.95 -14.19 1.14
CA LEU A 101 4.38 -12.81 1.33
C LEU A 101 3.22 -11.82 1.38
N ALA A 102 2.15 -12.04 0.61
CA ALA A 102 0.94 -11.23 0.70
C ALA A 102 0.27 -11.34 2.08
N ARG A 103 0.25 -12.53 2.69
CA ARG A 103 -0.28 -12.74 4.04
C ARG A 103 0.58 -12.07 5.10
N GLU A 104 1.91 -12.21 5.01
CA GLU A 104 2.83 -11.53 5.91
C GLU A 104 2.64 -10.01 5.85
N PHE A 105 2.56 -9.46 4.63
CA PHE A 105 2.34 -8.05 4.41
C PHE A 105 1.01 -7.57 5.01
N GLN A 106 -0.07 -8.36 4.87
CA GLN A 106 -1.37 -8.02 5.45
C GLN A 106 -1.29 -7.85 6.99
N ILE A 107 -0.55 -8.72 7.66
CA ILE A 107 -0.34 -8.65 9.12
C ILE A 107 0.44 -7.37 9.47
N LEU A 108 1.50 -7.08 8.75
CA LEU A 108 2.32 -5.89 8.99
C LEU A 108 1.55 -4.59 8.72
N ALA A 109 0.85 -4.51 7.59
CA ALA A 109 0.04 -3.36 7.21
C ALA A 109 -1.04 -3.06 8.25
N LYS A 110 -1.66 -4.11 8.82
CA LYS A 110 -2.62 -3.95 9.91
C LYS A 110 -1.98 -3.30 11.14
N LYS A 111 -0.80 -3.77 11.56
CA LYS A 111 -0.07 -3.18 12.70
C LYS A 111 0.26 -1.70 12.46
N ALA A 112 0.74 -1.36 11.27
CA ALA A 112 1.05 0.03 10.91
C ALA A 112 -0.21 0.92 10.92
N SER A 113 -1.34 0.39 10.42
CA SER A 113 -2.64 1.07 10.46
C SER A 113 -3.14 1.30 11.89
N ASP A 114 -3.05 0.29 12.76
CA ASP A 114 -3.45 0.40 14.17
C ASP A 114 -2.60 1.45 14.90
N LEU A 115 -1.29 1.49 14.62
CA LEU A 115 -0.36 2.49 15.17
C LEU A 115 -0.72 3.91 14.72
N ALA A 116 -1.00 4.11 13.43
CA ALA A 116 -1.39 5.41 12.88
C ALA A 116 -2.73 5.90 13.48
N LEU A 117 -3.71 5.00 13.64
CA LEU A 117 -5.00 5.31 14.24
C LEU A 117 -4.87 5.70 15.71
N ALA A 118 -4.07 4.95 16.48
CA ALA A 118 -3.79 5.25 17.88
C ALA A 118 -3.07 6.61 18.02
N GLY A 119 -2.06 6.87 17.18
CA GLY A 119 -1.34 8.15 17.15
C GLY A 119 -2.27 9.34 16.84
N SER A 120 -3.15 9.20 15.85
CA SER A 120 -4.13 10.23 15.51
C SER A 120 -5.13 10.49 16.64
N SER A 121 -5.60 9.42 17.30
CA SER A 121 -6.53 9.51 18.43
C SER A 121 -5.87 10.22 19.62
N PHE A 122 -4.62 9.85 19.92
CA PHE A 122 -3.83 10.49 20.96
C PHE A 122 -3.59 11.97 20.67
N ALA A 123 -3.16 12.33 19.46
CA ALA A 123 -2.96 13.72 19.06
C ALA A 123 -4.26 14.54 19.20
N THR A 124 -5.40 13.97 18.81
CA THR A 124 -6.71 14.61 18.95
C THR A 124 -7.05 14.84 20.42
N ALA A 125 -6.83 13.84 21.29
CA ALA A 125 -7.05 13.97 22.73
C ALA A 125 -6.14 15.04 23.35
N CYS A 126 -4.87 15.12 22.95
CA CYS A 126 -3.95 16.16 23.38
C CYS A 126 -4.44 17.55 22.96
N ILE A 127 -4.91 17.72 21.72
CA ILE A 127 -5.46 18.99 21.23
C ILE A 127 -6.71 19.39 22.04
N GLN A 128 -7.60 18.44 22.32
CA GLN A 128 -8.82 18.69 23.09
C GLN A 128 -8.54 19.01 24.57
N THR A 129 -7.57 18.33 25.17
CA THR A 129 -7.25 18.45 26.60
C THR A 129 -6.38 19.66 26.91
N CYS A 130 -5.35 19.88 26.09
CA CYS A 130 -4.39 20.97 26.28
C CYS A 130 -4.80 22.26 25.55
N GLY A 131 -5.77 22.19 24.64
CA GLY A 131 -6.11 23.27 23.71
C GLY A 131 -5.02 23.49 22.66
N LEU A 132 -5.40 24.06 21.51
CA LEU A 132 -4.43 24.84 20.72
C LEU A 132 -4.22 26.15 21.49
N PRO A 133 -2.99 26.54 21.88
CA PRO A 133 -2.77 27.85 22.46
C PRO A 133 -3.32 28.91 21.48
N PRO A 134 -4.04 29.93 21.97
CA PRO A 134 -4.67 30.96 21.14
C PRO A 134 -3.60 31.92 20.62
N THR A 135 -2.71 31.45 19.75
CA THR A 135 -1.77 32.29 18.98
C THR A 135 -2.25 32.48 17.55
N THR A 136 -3.26 31.71 17.12
CA THR A 136 -3.99 31.89 15.84
C THR A 136 -5.38 32.52 16.01
N TYR A 137 -5.86 32.68 17.25
CA TYR A 137 -7.09 33.42 17.52
C TYR A 137 -6.76 34.91 17.62
N SER A 138 -6.51 35.55 16.48
CA SER A 138 -6.65 37.01 16.41
C SER A 138 -8.11 37.33 16.72
N ALA A 139 -8.35 37.92 17.91
CA ALA A 139 -9.67 38.38 18.31
C ALA A 139 -10.29 39.18 17.15
N PRO A 140 -11.60 39.02 16.86
CA PRO A 140 -12.25 39.77 15.80
C PRO A 140 -12.04 41.25 16.07
N VAL A 141 -11.26 41.91 15.20
CA VAL A 141 -11.03 43.35 15.28
C VAL A 141 -12.40 44.00 15.06
N LEU A 142 -13.00 44.51 16.14
CA LEU A 142 -14.14 45.41 16.01
C LEU A 142 -13.64 46.64 15.24
N ARG A 143 -13.99 46.73 13.96
CA ARG A 143 -13.75 47.94 13.17
C ARG A 143 -14.77 48.98 13.62
N ASP A 144 -14.29 49.99 14.34
CA ASP A 144 -15.03 51.23 14.50
C ASP A 144 -15.20 51.91 13.12
N PRO A 145 -16.30 52.65 12.85
CA PRO A 145 -16.54 53.32 11.57
C PRO A 145 -15.45 54.31 11.16
N GLU A 146 -14.61 54.76 12.10
CA GLU A 146 -13.53 55.74 11.89
C GLU A 146 -12.15 55.11 11.68
N GLY A 147 -12.03 53.78 11.63
CA GLY A 147 -10.84 53.09 11.10
C GLY A 147 -9.59 53.05 11.99
N VAL A 148 -9.67 53.45 13.26
CA VAL A 148 -8.53 53.38 14.19
C VAL A 148 -8.53 52.05 14.95
N LYS A 149 -7.43 51.28 14.82
CA LYS A 149 -7.23 50.05 15.59
C LYS A 149 -6.89 50.38 17.04
N LYS A 150 -7.80 50.12 17.98
CA LYS A 150 -7.47 50.00 19.41
C LYS A 150 -7.44 48.53 19.80
N TRP A 151 -6.39 48.14 20.51
CA TRP A 151 -6.30 46.82 21.14
C TRP A 151 -7.16 46.85 22.41
N ALA A 152 -7.91 45.78 22.66
CA ALA A 152 -8.56 45.54 23.94
C ALA A 152 -7.54 45.05 24.98
#